data_AF-A0A671Q3I9-F1
#
_entry.id   AF-A0A671Q3I9-F1
#
_cell.length_a   1.000
_cell.length_b   1.000
_cell.length_c   1.000
_cell.angle_alpha   90.00
_cell.angle_beta   90.00
_cell.angle_gamma   90.00
#
_symmetry.space_group_name_H-M   'P 1'
#
loop_
_entity.id
_entity.type
_entity.pdbx_description
1 polymer ?
#
loop_
_entity_poly.entity_id
_entity_poly.type
_entity_poly.pdbx_seq_one_letter_code
_entity_poly.pdbx_strand_id
1 'polypeptide(L)'
;MLRFLPLKLGRLYRCLKLLFVIGLFVILLMNTHNLFASFQKNELTDRRFINLNKCPACFGTSWCRKFMNGQISFETWGRLRFLDIFNVKNVFFAQYGEPREGTRRIVLKRLGSNQELTDIDQKICKRATGRPRCDLIQAIYKTEFARLNGDVRLLTPDVVEGWSDLVQCPSQRLLDRIVRRYAETKDSGSFLLKNLKDTERMQLLMTLAFNPEPLVLQSFPSDEGWPFTKYLGACGRMVAVNYVGEELWSFFNAPWEKRVDLAKQLMDIAEQLTNNDFDFALYLLDVSFDNFAVGPRDGKVIVVDAENVVVADKRLIKQSK
;
A
#
# COMPACT_ATOMS: atom_id res chain seq x y z
N MET A 1 -9.91 12.05 65.58
CA MET A 1 -8.85 12.78 64.85
C MET A 1 -7.94 11.77 64.16
N LEU A 2 -8.15 11.52 62.86
CA LEU A 2 -7.24 10.71 62.04
C LEU A 2 -6.22 11.65 61.36
N ARG A 3 -4.94 11.51 61.69
CA ARG A 3 -3.83 12.03 60.88
C ARG A 3 -3.18 10.87 60.14
N PHE A 4 -3.60 10.65 58.89
CA PHE A 4 -2.94 9.72 57.98
C PHE A 4 -1.60 10.28 57.51
N LEU A 5 -0.55 9.46 57.56
CA LEU A 5 0.79 9.72 57.01
C LEU A 5 0.74 9.93 55.48
N PRO A 6 1.23 11.05 54.92
CA PRO A 6 1.36 11.24 53.47
C PRO A 6 2.82 11.23 52.96
N LEU A 7 3.82 10.91 53.80
CA LEU A 7 5.24 11.12 53.43
C LEU A 7 5.91 9.97 52.65
N LYS A 8 5.37 8.74 52.66
CA LYS A 8 6.00 7.60 51.96
C LYS A 8 5.64 7.51 50.47
N LEU A 9 4.43 7.92 50.07
CA LEU A 9 3.97 7.84 48.68
C LEU A 9 4.76 8.77 47.74
N GLY A 10 5.07 9.99 48.21
CA GLY A 10 5.79 11.00 47.41
C GLY A 10 7.28 10.72 47.20
N ARG A 11 7.92 9.87 48.03
CA ARG A 11 9.29 9.40 47.79
C ARG A 11 9.32 8.24 46.81
N LEU A 12 8.38 7.30 46.93
CA LEU A 12 8.23 6.18 45.98
C LEU A 12 7.94 6.69 44.57
N TYR A 13 7.03 7.66 44.43
CA TYR A 13 6.72 8.31 43.15
C TYR A 13 7.92 9.04 42.53
N ARG A 14 8.76 9.68 43.35
CA ARG A 14 10.01 10.32 42.89
C ARG A 14 11.05 9.30 42.44
N CYS A 15 11.23 8.19 43.17
CA CYS A 15 12.10 7.09 42.74
C CYS A 15 11.61 6.45 41.43
N LEU A 16 10.30 6.20 41.29
CA LEU A 16 9.73 5.69 40.04
C LEU A 16 9.93 6.65 38.87
N LYS A 17 9.72 7.96 39.07
CA LYS A 17 10.04 8.98 38.05
C LYS A 17 11.52 8.96 37.69
N LEU A 18 12.41 8.86 38.67
CA LEU A 18 13.86 8.84 38.43
C LEU A 18 14.26 7.58 37.64
N LEU A 19 13.76 6.41 38.03
CA LEU A 19 14.00 5.14 37.34
C LEU A 19 13.43 5.16 35.92
N PHE A 20 12.26 5.77 35.70
CA PHE A 20 11.69 5.96 34.37
C PHE A 20 12.54 6.88 33.50
N VAL A 21 13.02 8.00 34.05
CA VAL A 21 13.93 8.93 33.35
C VAL A 21 15.26 8.27 33.03
N ILE A 22 15.84 7.52 33.98
CA ILE A 22 17.08 6.75 33.76
C ILE A 22 16.85 5.67 32.70
N GLY A 23 15.71 4.97 32.74
CA GLY A 23 15.32 3.99 31.72
C GLY A 23 15.20 4.62 30.33
N LEU A 24 14.51 5.76 30.21
CA LEU A 24 14.44 6.55 28.98
C LEU A 24 15.82 6.98 28.49
N PHE A 25 16.68 7.43 29.39
CA PHE A 25 18.04 7.88 29.07
C PHE A 25 18.93 6.73 28.58
N VAL A 26 18.86 5.56 29.22
CA VAL A 26 19.56 4.34 28.78
C VAL A 26 19.04 3.89 27.42
N ILE A 27 17.72 3.89 27.19
CA ILE A 27 17.12 3.55 25.89
C ILE A 27 17.56 4.54 24.81
N LEU A 28 17.59 5.84 25.10
CA LEU A 28 18.08 6.88 24.21
C LEU A 28 19.56 6.65 23.88
N LEU A 29 20.42 6.45 24.88
CA LEU A 29 21.85 6.19 24.72
C LEU A 29 22.12 4.93 23.89
N MET A 30 21.44 3.83 24.17
CA MET A 30 21.58 2.58 23.40
C MET A 30 21.13 2.75 21.94
N ASN A 31 20.22 3.67 21.65
CA ASN A 31 19.73 3.96 20.31
C ASN A 31 20.36 5.18 19.65
N THR A 32 21.32 5.87 20.27
CA THR A 32 21.96 7.09 19.72
C THR A 32 22.53 6.87 18.32
N HIS A 33 23.22 5.75 18.09
CA HIS A 33 23.76 5.41 16.78
C HIS A 33 22.66 5.19 15.73
N ASN A 34 21.58 4.49 16.10
CA ASN A 34 20.43 4.27 15.22
C ASN A 34 19.67 5.57 14.93
N LEU A 35 19.53 6.45 15.92
CA LEU A 35 18.90 7.76 15.80
C LEU A 35 19.71 8.67 14.87
N PHE A 36 21.03 8.80 15.09
CA PHE A 36 21.91 9.60 14.23
C PHE A 36 21.93 9.06 12.79
N ALA A 37 22.06 7.74 12.60
CA ALA A 37 22.04 7.14 11.28
C ALA A 37 20.72 7.40 10.54
N SER A 38 19.59 7.38 11.23
CA SER A 38 18.27 7.59 10.62
C SER A 38 18.01 9.03 10.19
N PHE A 39 18.68 10.00 10.81
CA PHE A 39 18.63 11.40 10.37
C PHE A 39 19.67 11.74 9.28
N GLN A 40 20.78 11.01 9.20
CA GLN A 40 21.85 11.26 8.23
C GLN A 40 21.66 10.52 6.90
N LYS A 41 21.08 9.31 6.90
CA LYS A 41 20.93 8.47 5.71
C LYS A 41 19.47 8.36 5.29
N ASN A 42 19.19 8.62 4.02
CA ASN A 42 17.89 8.33 3.44
C ASN A 42 17.78 6.83 3.11
N GLU A 43 17.19 6.04 4.01
CA GLU A 43 17.02 4.59 3.83
C GLU A 43 16.23 4.18 2.58
N LEU A 44 15.39 5.07 2.04
CA LEU A 44 14.64 4.82 0.81
C LEU A 44 15.54 4.66 -0.43
N THR A 45 16.78 5.14 -0.35
CA THR A 45 17.82 4.91 -1.37
C THR A 45 18.40 3.49 -1.31
N ASP A 46 18.21 2.77 -0.20
CA ASP A 46 18.80 1.45 0.00
C ASP A 46 17.92 0.38 -0.65
N ARG A 47 18.52 -0.36 -1.60
CA ARG A 47 17.85 -1.43 -2.34
C ARG A 47 17.31 -2.53 -1.44
N ARG A 48 17.96 -2.82 -0.30
CA ARG A 48 17.52 -3.84 0.65
C ARG A 48 16.33 -3.35 1.46
N PHE A 49 16.32 -2.06 1.82
CA PHE A 49 15.23 -1.48 2.60
C PHE A 49 13.90 -1.51 1.82
N ILE A 50 13.91 -1.16 0.54
CA ILE A 50 12.72 -1.23 -0.33
C ILE A 50 12.47 -2.62 -0.93
N ASN A 51 13.28 -3.63 -0.57
CA ASN A 51 13.22 -5.00 -1.12
C ASN A 51 13.34 -5.07 -2.65
N LEU A 52 14.10 -4.16 -3.28
CA LEU A 52 14.36 -4.20 -4.73
C LEU A 52 15.18 -5.43 -5.12
N ASN A 53 15.99 -5.95 -4.21
CA ASN A 53 16.75 -7.19 -4.40
C ASN A 53 15.89 -8.47 -4.41
N LYS A 54 14.57 -8.36 -4.18
CA LYS A 54 13.63 -9.49 -4.30
C LYS A 54 12.90 -9.53 -5.64
N CYS A 55 13.07 -8.52 -6.50
CA CYS A 55 12.45 -8.52 -7.82
C CYS A 55 12.96 -9.71 -8.66
N PRO A 56 12.07 -10.40 -9.42
CA PRO A 56 10.73 -9.93 -9.82
C PRO A 56 9.60 -10.30 -8.85
N ALA A 57 9.87 -10.90 -7.68
CA ALA A 57 8.90 -11.09 -6.60
C ALA A 57 8.62 -9.77 -5.83
N CYS A 58 8.15 -8.75 -6.55
CA CYS A 58 7.99 -7.38 -6.08
C CYS A 58 6.81 -6.69 -6.79
N PHE A 59 6.45 -5.46 -6.37
CA PHE A 59 5.26 -4.75 -6.89
C PHE A 59 5.55 -3.88 -8.12
N GLY A 60 6.81 -3.54 -8.37
CA GLY A 60 7.18 -2.76 -9.55
C GLY A 60 8.53 -2.08 -9.47
N THR A 61 8.86 -1.33 -10.52
CA THR A 61 10.16 -0.65 -10.69
C THR A 61 10.08 0.73 -11.37
N SER A 62 8.88 1.21 -11.73
CA SER A 62 8.65 2.46 -12.46
C SER A 62 9.28 3.68 -11.79
N TRP A 63 9.29 3.70 -10.45
CA TRP A 63 9.78 4.82 -9.64
C TRP A 63 11.18 4.60 -9.07
N CYS A 64 11.84 3.47 -9.35
CA CYS A 64 13.13 3.17 -8.73
C CYS A 64 14.19 4.25 -8.94
N ARG A 65 14.21 4.93 -10.10
CA ARG A 65 15.14 6.05 -10.32
C ARG A 65 14.91 7.20 -9.32
N LYS A 66 13.65 7.52 -8.99
CA LYS A 66 13.31 8.58 -8.04
C LYS A 66 13.74 8.22 -6.62
N PHE A 67 13.56 6.96 -6.23
CA PHE A 67 14.06 6.43 -4.95
C PHE A 67 15.59 6.49 -4.86
N MET A 68 16.29 5.95 -5.87
CA MET A 68 17.77 5.86 -5.87
C MET A 68 18.44 7.24 -5.94
N ASN A 69 17.81 8.21 -6.62
CA ASN A 69 18.30 9.58 -6.70
C ASN A 69 18.03 10.41 -5.43
N GLY A 70 17.41 9.82 -4.39
CA GLY A 70 17.11 10.51 -3.13
C GLY A 70 16.02 11.58 -3.27
N GLN A 71 15.20 11.54 -4.32
CA GLN A 71 14.10 12.51 -4.53
C GLN A 71 12.94 12.29 -3.57
N ILE A 72 12.88 11.13 -2.93
CA ILE A 72 11.86 10.76 -1.95
C ILE A 72 12.53 10.58 -0.60
N SER A 73 12.02 11.23 0.44
CA SER A 73 12.54 11.11 1.80
C SER A 73 11.40 11.01 2.82
N PHE A 74 11.61 10.29 3.93
CA PHE A 74 10.61 10.22 4.99
C PHE A 74 10.35 11.60 5.62
N GLU A 75 9.09 11.82 6.00
CA GLU A 75 8.69 12.97 6.83
C GLU A 75 9.28 12.82 8.25
N THR A 76 9.52 13.95 8.94
CA THR A 76 10.36 14.06 10.14
C THR A 76 10.17 12.94 11.17
N TRP A 77 8.94 12.56 11.49
CA TRP A 77 8.64 11.49 12.46
C TRP A 77 8.78 10.08 11.85
N GLY A 78 8.50 9.92 10.56
CA GLY A 78 8.74 8.68 9.82
C GLY A 78 10.22 8.35 9.64
N ARG A 79 11.13 9.27 9.97
CA ARG A 79 12.56 9.00 10.12
C ARG A 79 12.90 8.30 11.43
N LEU A 80 12.01 8.26 12.42
CA LEU A 80 12.29 7.59 13.70
C LEU A 80 11.90 6.11 13.62
N ARG A 81 12.85 5.24 13.20
CA ARG A 81 12.59 3.80 12.97
C ARG A 81 12.03 3.04 14.16
N PHE A 82 12.30 3.47 15.39
CA PHE A 82 11.74 2.77 16.56
C PHE A 82 10.21 2.90 16.66
N LEU A 83 9.60 3.89 16.00
CA LEU A 83 8.15 4.05 15.92
C LEU A 83 7.50 3.06 14.94
N ASP A 84 8.28 2.37 14.10
CA ASP A 84 7.77 1.37 13.15
C ASP A 84 7.09 0.18 13.84
N ILE A 85 7.35 -0.05 15.13
CA ILE A 85 6.68 -1.09 15.92
C ILE A 85 5.16 -0.86 15.95
N PHE A 86 4.71 0.40 15.86
CA PHE A 86 3.29 0.75 15.81
C PHE A 86 2.73 0.76 14.37
N ASN A 87 3.59 0.58 13.36
CA ASN A 87 3.23 0.62 11.95
C ASN A 87 2.97 -0.79 11.38
N VAL A 88 1.92 -1.44 11.87
CA VAL A 88 1.61 -2.84 11.53
C VAL A 88 1.37 -3.05 10.03
N LYS A 89 0.70 -2.10 9.36
CA LYS A 89 0.43 -2.11 7.90
C LYS A 89 1.62 -1.63 7.05
N ASN A 90 2.74 -1.21 7.65
CA ASN A 90 3.92 -0.67 6.96
C ASN A 90 3.59 0.49 5.99
N VAL A 91 2.89 1.51 6.49
CA VAL A 91 2.53 2.75 5.78
C VAL A 91 3.42 3.89 6.27
N PHE A 92 4.09 4.60 5.37
CA PHE A 92 5.04 5.66 5.71
C PHE A 92 4.71 6.96 5.00
N PHE A 93 4.68 8.06 5.74
CA PHE A 93 4.56 9.39 5.16
C PHE A 93 5.91 9.90 4.67
N ALA A 94 5.94 10.40 3.44
CA ALA A 94 7.15 10.85 2.78
C ALA A 94 6.93 12.14 1.99
N GLN A 95 8.03 12.79 1.64
CA GLN A 95 8.07 13.94 0.77
C GLN A 95 8.77 13.55 -0.54
N TYR A 96 8.16 13.92 -1.65
CA TYR A 96 8.73 13.81 -2.98
C TYR A 96 9.07 15.19 -3.52
N GLY A 97 10.35 15.44 -3.78
CA GLY A 97 10.85 16.65 -4.41
C GLY A 97 10.91 16.49 -5.93
N GLU A 98 10.03 17.19 -6.63
CA GLU A 98 10.11 17.32 -8.09
C GLU A 98 11.02 18.52 -8.42
N PRO A 99 12.04 18.38 -9.28
CA PRO A 99 12.98 19.47 -9.57
C PRO A 99 12.34 20.78 -10.07
N ARG A 100 11.10 20.72 -10.59
CA ARG A 100 10.38 21.86 -11.18
C ARG A 100 9.07 22.24 -10.47
N GLU A 101 8.45 21.32 -9.73
CA GLU A 101 7.12 21.51 -9.13
C GLU A 101 7.15 21.64 -7.60
N GLY A 102 8.34 21.58 -7.00
CA GLY A 102 8.52 21.68 -5.55
C GLY A 102 8.32 20.34 -4.84
N THR A 103 8.16 20.41 -3.51
CA THR A 103 7.96 19.23 -2.67
C THR A 103 6.48 18.95 -2.46
N ARG A 104 6.08 17.69 -2.65
CA ARG A 104 4.72 17.22 -2.34
C ARG A 104 4.76 16.05 -1.37
N ARG A 105 3.74 15.95 -0.50
CA ARG A 105 3.58 14.83 0.41
C ARG A 105 3.05 13.62 -0.37
N ILE A 106 3.57 12.45 -0.05
CA ILE A 106 3.16 11.16 -0.61
C ILE A 106 3.08 10.13 0.52
N VAL A 107 2.43 9.01 0.24
CA VAL A 107 2.36 7.87 1.15
C VAL A 107 3.05 6.68 0.50
N LEU A 108 3.91 6.01 1.26
CA LEU A 108 4.61 4.81 0.85
C LEU A 108 4.01 3.61 1.58
N LYS A 109 3.63 2.57 0.84
CA LYS A 109 3.03 1.35 1.41
C LYS A 109 3.87 0.13 1.04
N ARG A 110 4.06 -0.80 2.00
CA ARG A 110 4.58 -2.14 1.70
C ARG A 110 3.50 -3.18 1.41
N LEU A 111 2.22 -2.78 1.46
CA LEU A 111 1.07 -3.61 1.08
C LEU A 111 0.94 -4.88 1.91
N GLY A 112 1.33 -4.81 3.18
CA GLY A 112 1.31 -5.94 4.09
C GLY A 112 2.30 -5.80 5.24
N SER A 113 2.04 -6.53 6.31
CA SER A 113 2.91 -6.65 7.48
C SER A 113 4.22 -7.38 7.14
N ASN A 114 5.23 -7.24 7.99
CA ASN A 114 6.51 -7.96 7.78
C ASN A 114 6.34 -9.48 7.84
N GLN A 115 5.34 -9.97 8.60
CA GLN A 115 5.03 -11.38 8.70
C GLN A 115 4.43 -11.90 7.39
N GLU A 116 3.41 -11.22 6.86
CA GLU A 116 2.78 -11.59 5.58
C GLU A 116 3.78 -11.58 4.43
N LEU A 117 4.63 -10.55 4.36
CA LEU A 117 5.69 -10.46 3.35
C LEU A 117 6.71 -11.60 3.45
N THR A 118 6.98 -12.09 4.66
CA THR A 118 7.87 -13.24 4.89
C THR A 118 7.16 -14.55 4.53
N ASP A 119 5.87 -14.67 4.83
CA ASP A 119 5.08 -15.85 4.53
C ASP A 119 4.92 -16.06 3.02
N ILE A 120 4.79 -14.98 2.25
CA ILE A 120 4.87 -15.04 0.77
C ILE A 120 6.20 -15.62 0.32
N ASP A 121 7.32 -15.11 0.84
CA ASP A 121 8.65 -15.55 0.42
C ASP A 121 8.81 -17.06 0.66
N GLN A 122 8.36 -17.52 1.82
CA GLN A 122 8.35 -18.94 2.15
C GLN A 122 7.42 -19.74 1.25
N LYS A 123 6.22 -19.24 0.92
CA LYS A 123 5.28 -19.90 0.00
C LYS A 123 5.88 -20.04 -1.40
N ILE A 124 6.47 -18.97 -1.94
CA ILE A 124 7.18 -19.00 -3.23
C ILE A 124 8.31 -20.04 -3.19
N CYS A 125 9.14 -20.01 -2.15
CA CYS A 125 10.24 -20.96 -2.02
C CYS A 125 9.78 -22.42 -1.88
N LYS A 126 8.72 -22.67 -1.09
CA LYS A 126 8.15 -24.00 -0.91
C LYS A 126 7.59 -24.54 -2.22
N ARG A 127 6.86 -23.72 -2.98
CA ARG A 127 6.30 -24.11 -4.29
C ARG A 127 7.40 -24.39 -5.32
N ALA A 128 8.44 -23.57 -5.35
CA ALA A 128 9.51 -23.67 -6.33
C ALA A 128 10.56 -24.77 -6.04
N THR A 129 10.82 -25.07 -4.76
CA THR A 129 11.98 -25.90 -4.34
C THR A 129 11.66 -26.94 -3.28
N GLY A 130 10.44 -26.93 -2.71
CA GLY A 130 10.07 -27.75 -1.54
C GLY A 130 10.68 -27.27 -0.22
N ARG A 131 11.48 -26.20 -0.21
CA ARG A 131 12.18 -25.68 0.98
C ARG A 131 11.65 -24.31 1.40
N PRO A 132 11.72 -23.94 2.69
CA PRO A 132 11.22 -22.65 3.19
C PRO A 132 12.12 -21.45 2.83
N ARG A 133 13.36 -21.68 2.39
CA ARG A 133 14.31 -20.65 1.98
C ARG A 133 14.92 -21.01 0.64
N CYS A 134 15.06 -20.01 -0.23
CA CYS A 134 15.56 -20.15 -1.58
C CYS A 134 16.02 -18.78 -2.11
N ASP A 135 16.66 -18.77 -3.28
CA ASP A 135 16.82 -17.54 -4.07
C ASP A 135 15.49 -17.19 -4.74
N LEU A 136 14.80 -16.16 -4.22
CA LEU A 136 13.51 -15.71 -4.72
C LEU A 136 13.55 -15.28 -6.19
N ILE A 137 14.68 -14.72 -6.64
CA ILE A 137 14.83 -14.21 -8.01
C ILE A 137 14.70 -15.35 -9.00
N GLN A 138 15.27 -16.52 -8.68
CA GLN A 138 15.18 -17.71 -9.51
C GLN A 138 13.93 -18.55 -9.23
N ALA A 139 13.48 -18.58 -7.98
CA ALA A 139 12.38 -19.43 -7.54
C ALA A 139 11.03 -19.01 -8.13
N ILE A 140 10.77 -17.71 -8.27
CA ILE A 140 9.50 -17.23 -8.81
C ILE A 140 9.19 -17.76 -10.21
N TYR A 141 10.21 -17.94 -11.05
CA TYR A 141 10.09 -18.54 -12.39
C TYR A 141 9.82 -20.05 -12.38
N LYS A 142 9.79 -20.69 -11.22
CA LYS A 142 9.46 -22.11 -11.03
C LYS A 142 8.09 -22.31 -10.35
N THR A 143 7.35 -21.22 -10.13
CA THR A 143 5.99 -21.26 -9.57
C THR A 143 4.94 -21.37 -10.68
N GLU A 144 3.68 -21.51 -10.31
CA GLU A 144 2.53 -21.48 -11.22
C GLU A 144 2.47 -20.22 -12.09
N PHE A 145 3.05 -19.10 -11.63
CA PHE A 145 3.14 -17.87 -12.43
C PHE A 145 3.89 -18.08 -13.75
N ALA A 146 4.86 -19.00 -13.77
CA ALA A 146 5.63 -19.30 -14.97
C ALA A 146 4.79 -19.94 -16.09
N ARG A 147 3.62 -20.52 -15.77
CA ARG A 147 2.68 -21.03 -16.79
C ARG A 147 2.08 -19.91 -17.63
N LEU A 148 2.15 -18.67 -17.14
CA LEU A 148 1.68 -17.46 -17.82
C LEU A 148 2.83 -16.68 -18.50
N ASN A 149 4.01 -17.31 -18.61
CA ASN A 149 5.10 -16.81 -19.44
C ASN A 149 5.07 -17.42 -20.85
N GLY A 150 5.82 -16.80 -21.77
CA GLY A 150 5.96 -17.27 -23.14
C GLY A 150 4.80 -16.78 -24.03
N ASP A 151 4.21 -17.69 -24.80
CA ASP A 151 3.23 -17.37 -25.87
C ASP A 151 1.81 -17.03 -25.36
N VAL A 152 1.59 -17.00 -24.04
CA VAL A 152 0.30 -16.64 -23.44
C VAL A 152 -0.03 -15.19 -23.80
N ARG A 153 -1.07 -15.03 -24.63
CA ARG A 153 -1.44 -13.71 -25.20
C ARG A 153 -2.25 -12.85 -24.23
N LEU A 154 -3.13 -13.48 -23.44
CA LEU A 154 -4.13 -12.80 -22.60
C LEU A 154 -4.15 -13.42 -21.21
N LEU A 155 -4.49 -12.60 -20.21
CA LEU A 155 -4.86 -13.07 -18.88
C LEU A 155 -6.34 -13.46 -18.93
N THR A 156 -6.66 -14.71 -18.58
CA THR A 156 -8.02 -15.25 -18.71
C THR A 156 -8.65 -15.51 -17.33
N PRO A 157 -9.99 -15.44 -17.21
CA PRO A 157 -10.68 -15.61 -15.92
C PRO A 157 -10.38 -16.92 -15.20
N ASP A 158 -10.33 -18.04 -15.93
CA ASP A 158 -10.10 -19.39 -15.41
C ASP A 158 -8.77 -19.56 -14.68
N VAL A 159 -7.79 -18.70 -14.99
CA VAL A 159 -6.46 -18.76 -14.39
C VAL A 159 -6.41 -18.07 -13.04
N VAL A 160 -7.11 -16.93 -12.91
CA VAL A 160 -6.92 -15.98 -11.81
C VAL A 160 -8.09 -15.93 -10.83
N GLU A 161 -9.18 -16.62 -11.12
CA GLU A 161 -10.35 -16.66 -10.25
C GLU A 161 -9.97 -17.06 -8.82
N GLY A 162 -10.37 -16.22 -7.86
CA GLY A 162 -10.13 -16.45 -6.43
C GLY A 162 -8.70 -16.18 -5.96
N TRP A 163 -7.82 -15.58 -6.77
CA TRP A 163 -6.48 -15.20 -6.31
C TRP A 163 -6.49 -14.03 -5.31
N SER A 164 -7.43 -13.11 -5.47
CA SER A 164 -7.67 -11.98 -4.57
C SER A 164 -9.10 -11.46 -4.75
N ASP A 165 -9.55 -10.57 -3.86
CA ASP A 165 -10.89 -9.98 -3.92
C ASP A 165 -11.18 -9.30 -5.27
N LEU A 166 -10.17 -8.67 -5.87
CA LEU A 166 -10.26 -8.02 -7.20
C LEU A 166 -10.70 -8.99 -8.29
N VAL A 167 -10.28 -10.25 -8.20
CA VAL A 167 -10.57 -11.32 -9.18
C VAL A 167 -11.41 -12.43 -8.55
N GLN A 168 -12.26 -12.09 -7.58
CA GLN A 168 -13.28 -13.00 -7.05
C GLN A 168 -14.37 -13.28 -8.10
N CYS A 169 -14.69 -12.30 -8.96
CA CYS A 169 -15.65 -12.41 -10.06
C CYS A 169 -15.00 -11.92 -11.38
N PRO A 170 -13.96 -12.60 -11.89
CA PRO A 170 -13.18 -12.09 -13.01
C PRO A 170 -13.98 -12.08 -14.31
N SER A 171 -13.84 -11.00 -15.10
CA SER A 171 -14.31 -10.95 -16.49
C SER A 171 -13.14 -10.64 -17.41
N GLN A 172 -13.21 -11.07 -18.67
CA GLN A 172 -12.15 -10.74 -19.63
C GLN A 172 -11.97 -9.21 -19.76
N ARG A 173 -13.06 -8.44 -19.70
CA ARG A 173 -13.03 -6.97 -19.74
C ARG A 173 -12.29 -6.36 -18.56
N LEU A 174 -12.44 -6.93 -17.36
CA LEU A 174 -11.69 -6.51 -16.18
C LEU A 174 -10.20 -6.80 -16.34
N LEU A 175 -9.86 -8.03 -16.77
CA LEU A 175 -8.47 -8.45 -16.95
C LEU A 175 -7.75 -7.64 -18.04
N ASP A 176 -8.43 -7.40 -19.18
CA ASP A 176 -7.92 -6.54 -20.25
C ASP A 176 -7.68 -5.12 -19.76
N ARG A 177 -8.56 -4.60 -18.89
CA ARG A 177 -8.40 -3.26 -18.28
C ARG A 177 -7.22 -3.22 -17.33
N ILE A 178 -7.03 -4.25 -16.49
CA ILE A 178 -5.89 -4.37 -15.58
C ILE A 178 -4.57 -4.36 -16.37
N VAL A 179 -4.45 -5.21 -17.41
CA VAL A 179 -3.22 -5.27 -18.22
C VAL A 179 -3.00 -3.96 -18.97
N ARG A 180 -4.06 -3.38 -19.57
CA ARG A 180 -3.99 -2.10 -20.29
C ARG A 180 -3.50 -0.95 -19.42
N ARG A 181 -3.93 -0.90 -18.16
CA ARG A 181 -3.63 0.19 -17.22
C ARG A 181 -2.38 -0.04 -16.38
N TYR A 182 -1.71 -1.17 -16.54
CA TYR A 182 -0.52 -1.48 -15.77
C TYR A 182 0.62 -0.49 -16.07
N ALA A 183 1.00 0.29 -15.05
CA ALA A 183 1.92 1.41 -15.14
C ALA A 183 3.39 1.04 -14.86
N GLU A 184 3.65 -0.22 -14.50
CA GLU A 184 5.01 -0.72 -14.24
C GLU A 184 5.72 -1.24 -15.51
N THR A 185 5.19 -0.90 -16.68
CA THR A 185 5.80 -1.17 -17.99
C THR A 185 5.95 0.12 -18.79
N LYS A 186 6.86 0.11 -19.77
CA LYS A 186 6.99 1.21 -20.74
C LYS A 186 5.91 1.18 -21.81
N ASP A 187 5.36 -0.01 -22.08
CA ASP A 187 4.37 -0.23 -23.14
C ASP A 187 2.94 -0.18 -22.57
N SER A 188 2.69 0.76 -21.65
CA SER A 188 1.37 0.99 -21.06
C SER A 188 0.33 1.27 -22.14
N GLY A 189 -0.87 0.69 -22.04
CA GLY A 189 -1.94 0.84 -23.03
C GLY A 189 -2.21 -0.40 -23.89
N SER A 190 -1.32 -1.41 -23.87
CA SER A 190 -1.62 -2.72 -24.45
C SER A 190 -2.35 -3.61 -23.46
N PHE A 191 -3.38 -4.33 -23.90
CA PHE A 191 -4.05 -5.36 -23.10
C PHE A 191 -3.41 -6.76 -23.28
N LEU A 192 -2.38 -6.90 -24.11
CA LEU A 192 -1.75 -8.18 -24.40
C LEU A 192 -0.62 -8.45 -23.40
N LEU A 193 -0.72 -9.56 -22.66
CA LEU A 193 0.32 -10.00 -21.73
C LEU A 193 1.68 -10.21 -22.41
N LYS A 194 1.67 -10.66 -23.67
CA LYS A 194 2.89 -10.90 -24.44
C LYS A 194 3.78 -9.64 -24.60
N ASN A 195 3.19 -8.45 -24.51
CA ASN A 195 3.92 -7.19 -24.64
C ASN A 195 4.66 -6.82 -23.35
N LEU A 196 4.23 -7.36 -22.20
CA LEU A 196 4.97 -7.21 -20.95
C LEU A 196 6.22 -8.09 -21.00
N LYS A 197 7.32 -7.63 -20.42
CA LYS A 197 8.49 -8.48 -20.21
C LYS A 197 8.19 -9.54 -19.15
N ASP A 198 8.91 -10.66 -19.16
CA ASP A 198 8.75 -11.72 -18.15
C ASP A 198 8.81 -11.18 -16.70
N THR A 199 9.70 -10.22 -16.43
CA THR A 199 9.79 -9.57 -15.11
C THR A 199 8.56 -8.74 -14.77
N GLU A 200 8.00 -8.02 -15.75
CA GLU A 200 6.82 -7.17 -15.59
C GLU A 200 5.56 -8.02 -15.39
N ARG A 201 5.46 -9.16 -16.10
CA ARG A 201 4.41 -10.16 -15.89
C ARG A 201 4.46 -10.76 -14.49
N MET A 202 5.64 -11.15 -14.02
CA MET A 202 5.81 -11.67 -12.66
C MET A 202 5.39 -10.65 -11.60
N GLN A 203 5.73 -9.37 -11.78
CA GLN A 203 5.32 -8.30 -10.88
C GLN A 203 3.79 -8.11 -10.89
N LEU A 204 3.17 -8.12 -12.07
CA LEU A 204 1.71 -8.03 -12.22
C LEU A 204 1.01 -9.17 -11.48
N LEU A 205 1.41 -10.42 -11.75
CA LEU A 205 0.80 -11.61 -11.16
C LEU A 205 1.03 -11.68 -9.65
N MET A 206 2.24 -11.33 -9.19
CA MET A 206 2.57 -11.24 -7.77
C MET A 206 1.71 -10.19 -7.06
N THR A 207 1.53 -9.02 -7.67
CA THR A 207 0.67 -7.97 -7.11
C THR A 207 -0.77 -8.43 -7.07
N LEU A 208 -1.28 -9.00 -8.15
CA LEU A 208 -2.66 -9.51 -8.25
C LEU A 208 -2.97 -10.58 -7.21
N ALA A 209 -2.04 -11.48 -6.94
CA ALA A 209 -2.22 -12.60 -6.03
C ALA A 209 -2.01 -12.26 -4.55
N PHE A 210 -1.29 -11.18 -4.23
CA PHE A 210 -0.96 -10.85 -2.85
C PHE A 210 -1.71 -9.65 -2.31
N ASN A 211 -1.62 -8.51 -3.01
CA ASN A 211 -2.29 -7.30 -2.60
C ASN A 211 -2.66 -6.51 -3.85
N PRO A 212 -3.92 -6.56 -4.28
CA PRO A 212 -4.36 -5.96 -5.52
C PRO A 212 -4.53 -4.44 -5.44
N GLU A 213 -4.31 -3.78 -4.29
CA GLU A 213 -4.50 -2.33 -4.14
C GLU A 213 -3.86 -1.54 -5.29
N PRO A 214 -2.57 -1.73 -5.65
CA PRO A 214 -1.96 -0.96 -6.74
C PRO A 214 -2.67 -1.18 -8.08
N LEU A 215 -3.20 -2.38 -8.33
CA LEU A 215 -3.91 -2.70 -9.56
C LEU A 215 -5.31 -2.10 -9.56
N VAL A 216 -5.99 -2.00 -8.42
CA VAL A 216 -7.25 -1.26 -8.28
C VAL A 216 -7.01 0.21 -8.59
N LEU A 217 -6.01 0.84 -7.97
CA LEU A 217 -5.70 2.27 -8.16
C LEU A 217 -5.28 2.60 -9.60
N GLN A 218 -4.59 1.68 -10.28
CA GLN A 218 -4.22 1.83 -11.69
C GLN A 218 -5.40 1.59 -12.63
N SER A 219 -6.21 0.57 -12.34
CA SER A 219 -7.35 0.18 -13.19
C SER A 219 -8.53 1.12 -13.04
N PHE A 220 -8.70 1.77 -11.90
CA PHE A 220 -9.80 2.69 -11.61
C PHE A 220 -9.23 4.03 -11.12
N PRO A 221 -8.55 4.78 -12.02
CA PRO A 221 -7.75 5.90 -11.59
C PRO A 221 -8.60 7.16 -11.37
N SER A 222 -8.11 8.05 -10.51
CA SER A 222 -8.82 9.27 -10.11
C SER A 222 -9.05 10.27 -11.25
N ASP A 223 -8.21 10.24 -12.29
CA ASP A 223 -8.35 11.08 -13.49
C ASP A 223 -9.53 10.66 -14.38
N GLU A 224 -10.03 9.43 -14.21
CA GLU A 224 -11.30 8.96 -14.79
C GLU A 224 -12.49 9.15 -13.83
N GLY A 225 -12.29 9.92 -12.76
CA GLY A 225 -13.33 10.29 -11.81
C GLY A 225 -13.53 9.31 -10.66
N TRP A 226 -12.79 8.20 -10.60
CA TRP A 226 -12.93 7.23 -9.50
C TRP A 226 -12.46 7.81 -8.16
N PRO A 227 -13.12 7.48 -7.03
CA PRO A 227 -12.87 8.10 -5.74
C PRO A 227 -11.67 7.48 -4.99
N PHE A 228 -10.61 7.10 -5.70
CA PHE A 228 -9.42 6.48 -5.13
C PHE A 228 -8.23 7.44 -5.09
N THR A 229 -7.28 7.21 -4.17
CA THR A 229 -6.00 7.91 -4.21
C THR A 229 -5.21 7.60 -5.48
N LYS A 230 -4.40 8.56 -5.93
CA LYS A 230 -3.63 8.42 -7.15
C LYS A 230 -2.41 7.53 -6.94
N TYR A 231 -2.33 6.42 -7.68
CA TYR A 231 -1.11 5.64 -7.83
C TYR A 231 -0.02 6.48 -8.49
N LEU A 232 1.18 6.51 -7.90
CA LEU A 232 2.30 7.27 -8.43
C LEU A 232 3.32 6.36 -9.11
N GLY A 233 3.65 5.22 -8.48
CA GLY A 233 4.59 4.23 -8.99
C GLY A 233 5.13 3.32 -7.88
N ALA A 234 6.04 2.40 -8.24
CA ALA A 234 6.62 1.46 -7.28
C ALA A 234 8.13 1.32 -7.44
N CYS A 235 8.78 0.86 -6.36
CA CYS A 235 10.12 0.31 -6.43
C CYS A 235 10.31 -0.84 -5.43
N GLY A 236 10.61 -2.03 -5.94
CA GLY A 236 10.71 -3.22 -5.11
C GLY A 236 9.34 -3.56 -4.49
N ARG A 237 9.30 -3.77 -3.18
CA ARG A 237 8.04 -3.99 -2.44
C ARG A 237 7.52 -2.73 -1.76
N MET A 238 7.76 -1.59 -2.37
CA MET A 238 7.27 -0.30 -1.89
C MET A 238 6.50 0.40 -3.00
N VAL A 239 5.25 0.72 -2.71
CA VAL A 239 4.35 1.46 -3.59
C VAL A 239 4.22 2.88 -3.09
N ALA A 240 4.26 3.84 -4.00
CA ALA A 240 4.03 5.25 -3.74
C ALA A 240 2.64 5.66 -4.26
N VAL A 241 1.85 6.27 -3.38
CA VAL A 241 0.54 6.86 -3.69
C VAL A 241 0.50 8.31 -3.23
N ASN A 242 -0.41 9.09 -3.79
CA ASN A 242 -0.57 10.49 -3.40
C ASN A 242 -1.10 10.60 -1.96
N TYR A 243 -0.60 11.60 -1.23
CA TYR A 243 -1.19 11.97 0.06
C TYR A 243 -2.47 12.79 -0.19
N VAL A 244 -3.58 12.35 0.39
CA VAL A 244 -4.88 13.05 0.27
C VAL A 244 -5.03 14.08 1.39
N GLY A 245 -4.97 13.64 2.64
CA GLY A 245 -5.29 14.47 3.80
C GLY A 245 -5.40 13.64 5.06
N GLU A 246 -6.13 14.16 6.05
CA GLU A 246 -6.38 13.44 7.31
C GLU A 246 -7.47 12.39 7.14
N GLU A 247 -7.33 11.28 7.86
CA GLU A 247 -8.32 10.19 7.90
C GLU A 247 -9.63 10.66 8.55
N LEU A 248 -10.74 9.96 8.29
CA LEU A 248 -12.05 10.34 8.81
C LEU A 248 -12.10 10.40 10.35
N TRP A 249 -11.27 9.60 11.03
CA TRP A 249 -11.18 9.60 12.48
C TRP A 249 -10.92 11.00 13.06
N SER A 250 -10.08 11.81 12.41
CA SER A 250 -9.78 13.18 12.83
C SER A 250 -11.02 14.09 12.88
N PHE A 251 -12.08 13.74 12.15
CA PHE A 251 -13.31 14.52 12.04
C PHE A 251 -14.42 14.03 12.99
N PHE A 252 -14.14 13.08 13.87
CA PHE A 252 -15.15 12.50 14.78
C PHE A 252 -15.87 13.57 15.63
N ASN A 253 -15.10 14.56 16.11
CA ASN A 253 -15.57 15.69 16.92
C ASN A 253 -15.79 16.98 16.11
N ALA A 254 -15.77 16.91 14.78
CA ALA A 254 -16.03 18.07 13.93
C ALA A 254 -17.47 18.59 14.08
N PRO A 255 -17.76 19.86 13.73
CA PRO A 255 -19.11 20.41 13.74
C PRO A 255 -20.11 19.52 12.99
N TRP A 256 -21.38 19.54 13.43
CA TRP A 256 -22.44 18.71 12.86
C TRP A 256 -22.53 18.80 11.34
N GLU A 257 -22.52 20.03 10.80
CA GLU A 257 -22.58 20.29 9.36
C GLU A 257 -21.46 19.57 8.60
N LYS A 258 -20.23 19.59 9.13
CA LYS A 258 -19.10 18.91 8.50
C LYS A 258 -19.26 17.40 8.55
N ARG A 259 -19.75 16.84 9.65
CA ARG A 259 -19.97 15.39 9.77
C ARG A 259 -21.07 14.90 8.84
N VAL A 260 -22.14 15.67 8.67
CA VAL A 260 -23.22 15.35 7.71
C VAL A 260 -22.74 15.44 6.27
N ASP A 261 -21.95 16.46 5.93
CA ASP A 261 -21.29 16.58 4.62
C ASP A 261 -20.43 15.35 4.30
N LEU A 262 -19.53 14.96 5.22
CA LEU A 262 -18.68 13.78 5.04
C LEU A 262 -19.49 12.48 4.92
N ALA A 263 -20.55 12.31 5.74
CA ALA A 263 -21.43 11.15 5.66
C ALA A 263 -22.16 11.07 4.32
N LYS A 264 -22.63 12.22 3.79
CA LYS A 264 -23.24 12.28 2.46
C LYS A 264 -22.24 11.86 1.38
N GLN A 265 -21.01 12.39 1.42
CA GLN A 265 -19.98 12.04 0.45
C GLN A 265 -19.65 10.54 0.46
N LEU A 266 -19.68 9.87 1.62
CA LEU A 266 -19.51 8.42 1.70
C LEU A 266 -20.64 7.66 0.99
N MET A 267 -21.88 8.12 1.12
CA MET A 267 -23.03 7.54 0.39
C MET A 267 -22.91 7.79 -1.11
N ASP A 268 -22.48 8.99 -1.51
CA ASP A 268 -22.23 9.33 -2.91
C ASP A 268 -21.12 8.43 -3.51
N ILE A 269 -20.06 8.13 -2.75
CA ILE A 269 -19.00 7.19 -3.16
C ILE A 269 -19.58 5.79 -3.37
N ALA A 270 -20.38 5.28 -2.43
CA ALA A 270 -21.00 3.96 -2.54
C ALA A 270 -21.90 3.85 -3.79
N GLU A 271 -22.68 4.90 -4.06
CA GLU A 271 -23.50 5.01 -5.27
C GLU A 271 -22.62 5.03 -6.53
N GLN A 272 -21.58 5.85 -6.57
CA GLN A 272 -20.66 5.96 -7.71
C GLN A 272 -19.94 4.63 -8.00
N LEU A 273 -19.45 3.93 -6.97
CA LEU A 273 -18.77 2.66 -7.13
C LEU A 273 -19.70 1.56 -7.67
N THR A 274 -21.00 1.64 -7.37
CA THR A 274 -22.01 0.66 -7.81
C THR A 274 -22.61 1.02 -9.18
N ASN A 275 -22.83 2.31 -9.42
CA ASN A 275 -23.54 2.87 -10.56
C ASN A 275 -22.67 3.94 -11.23
N ASN A 276 -22.00 3.53 -12.30
CA ASN A 276 -21.11 4.36 -13.11
C ASN A 276 -21.22 4.01 -14.59
N ASP A 277 -20.65 4.88 -15.42
CA ASP A 277 -20.66 4.75 -16.89
C ASP A 277 -19.80 3.60 -17.42
N PHE A 278 -18.94 3.01 -16.58
CA PHE A 278 -18.07 1.90 -16.98
C PHE A 278 -18.74 0.52 -16.82
N ASP A 279 -19.98 0.43 -16.34
CA ASP A 279 -20.69 -0.84 -16.09
C ASP A 279 -19.86 -1.82 -15.20
N PHE A 280 -19.00 -1.31 -14.32
CA PHE A 280 -18.35 -2.09 -13.27
C PHE A 280 -18.99 -1.73 -11.93
N ALA A 281 -19.29 -2.72 -11.08
CA ALA A 281 -19.65 -2.48 -9.69
C ALA A 281 -18.44 -2.83 -8.81
N LEU A 282 -17.99 -1.88 -7.99
CA LEU A 282 -16.88 -2.06 -7.06
C LEU A 282 -17.44 -2.07 -5.64
N TYR A 283 -17.15 -3.13 -4.88
CA TYR A 283 -17.59 -3.28 -3.50
C TYR A 283 -16.38 -3.31 -2.58
N LEU A 284 -16.28 -2.31 -1.70
CA LEU A 284 -15.28 -2.29 -0.64
C LEU A 284 -15.71 -3.29 0.44
N LEU A 285 -14.85 -4.24 0.79
CA LEU A 285 -15.15 -5.23 1.85
C LEU A 285 -14.69 -4.77 3.23
N ASP A 286 -13.66 -3.91 3.28
CA ASP A 286 -13.17 -3.29 4.51
C ASP A 286 -13.54 -1.80 4.54
N VAL A 287 -14.67 -1.49 5.17
CA VAL A 287 -15.16 -0.11 5.32
C VAL A 287 -14.91 0.33 6.75
N SER A 288 -13.81 1.08 6.94
CA SER A 288 -13.41 1.65 8.22
C SER A 288 -13.01 3.12 8.05
N PHE A 289 -13.01 3.90 9.13
CA PHE A 289 -12.68 5.33 9.08
C PHE A 289 -11.22 5.62 8.68
N ASP A 290 -10.31 4.65 8.83
CA ASP A 290 -8.90 4.76 8.44
C ASP A 290 -8.69 4.56 6.93
N ASN A 291 -9.66 3.96 6.23
CA ASN A 291 -9.57 3.66 4.79
C ASN A 291 -9.99 4.86 3.91
N PHE A 292 -10.41 5.97 4.51
CA PHE A 292 -10.82 7.19 3.82
C PHE A 292 -10.09 8.40 4.39
N ALA A 293 -9.73 9.34 3.51
CA ALA A 293 -9.13 10.60 3.90
C ALA A 293 -9.85 11.80 3.27
N VAL A 294 -9.76 12.94 3.92
CA VAL A 294 -10.42 14.19 3.50
C VAL A 294 -9.40 15.16 2.95
N GLY A 295 -9.58 15.58 1.70
CA GLY A 295 -8.75 16.58 1.05
C GLY A 295 -8.80 17.93 1.81
N PRO A 296 -7.66 18.52 2.22
CA PRO A 296 -7.66 19.71 3.07
C PRO A 296 -8.12 20.98 2.35
N ARG A 297 -8.12 20.99 1.00
CA ARG A 297 -8.46 22.15 0.18
C ARG A 297 -9.89 22.11 -0.35
N ASP A 298 -10.32 20.95 -0.84
CA ASP A 298 -11.61 20.74 -1.47
C ASP A 298 -12.63 20.05 -0.55
N GLY A 299 -12.18 19.55 0.61
CA GLY A 299 -13.04 18.86 1.57
C GLY A 299 -13.57 17.52 1.06
N LYS A 300 -13.01 16.98 -0.03
CA LYS A 300 -13.48 15.76 -0.69
C LYS A 300 -12.99 14.51 0.05
N VAL A 301 -13.90 13.57 0.26
CA VAL A 301 -13.58 12.24 0.77
C VAL A 301 -13.02 11.38 -0.37
N ILE A 302 -11.90 10.71 -0.11
CA ILE A 302 -11.22 9.81 -1.07
C ILE A 302 -10.87 8.50 -0.35
N VAL A 303 -11.06 7.38 -1.04
CA VAL A 303 -10.63 6.05 -0.60
C VAL A 303 -9.11 5.95 -0.72
N VAL A 304 -8.43 5.75 0.40
CA VAL A 304 -6.95 5.67 0.46
C VAL A 304 -6.42 4.26 0.66
N ASP A 305 -7.27 3.31 1.06
CA ASP A 305 -6.97 1.88 1.17
C ASP A 305 -7.94 1.10 0.26
N ALA A 306 -7.39 0.33 -0.68
CA ALA A 306 -8.15 -0.45 -1.65
C ALA A 306 -7.64 -1.90 -1.72
N GLU A 307 -7.17 -2.44 -0.59
CA GLU A 307 -6.68 -3.82 -0.49
C GLU A 307 -7.80 -4.86 -0.73
N ASN A 308 -9.01 -4.58 -0.22
CA ASN A 308 -10.16 -5.49 -0.29
C ASN A 308 -11.32 -4.90 -1.11
N VAL A 309 -11.23 -5.04 -2.44
CA VAL A 309 -12.26 -4.58 -3.39
C VAL A 309 -12.70 -5.70 -4.30
N VAL A 310 -13.99 -6.06 -4.25
CA VAL A 310 -14.61 -6.96 -5.23
C VAL A 310 -15.06 -6.15 -6.43
N VAL A 311 -14.75 -6.63 -7.64
CA VAL A 311 -15.17 -6.00 -8.88
C VAL A 311 -16.08 -6.93 -9.67
N ALA A 312 -17.28 -6.48 -9.97
CA ALA A 312 -18.26 -7.20 -10.77
C ALA A 312 -18.50 -6.50 -12.11
N ASP A 313 -18.43 -7.26 -13.19
CA ASP A 313 -18.75 -6.75 -14.54
C ASP A 313 -20.26 -6.82 -14.79
N LYS A 314 -20.96 -5.69 -14.62
CA LYS A 314 -22.41 -5.60 -14.83
C LYS A 314 -22.80 -5.92 -16.28
N ARG A 315 -21.91 -5.64 -17.23
CA ARG A 315 -22.13 -5.90 -18.67
C ARG A 315 -22.15 -7.40 -18.95
N LEU A 316 -21.19 -8.13 -18.40
CA LEU A 316 -21.15 -9.59 -18.49
C LEU A 316 -22.40 -10.21 -17.83
N ILE A 317 -22.79 -9.73 -16.64
CA ILE A 317 -23.98 -10.23 -15.91
C ILE A 317 -25.28 -9.99 -16.71
N LYS A 318 -25.41 -8.86 -17.40
CA LYS A 318 -26.57 -8.56 -18.26
C LYS A 318 -26.64 -9.47 -19.48
N GLN A 319 -25.48 -9.90 -20.01
CA GLN A 319 -25.39 -10.76 -21.19
C GLN A 319 -25.60 -12.25 -20.88
N SER A 320 -25.37 -12.67 -19.63
CA SER A 320 -25.55 -14.06 -19.17
C SER A 320 -26.95 -14.36 -18.65
N LYS A 321 -27.87 -13.39 -18.67
CA LYS A 321 -29.30 -13.55 -18.35
C LYS A 321 -30.11 -13.83 -19.61
#